data_AF-A0A832CP72-F1
#
_entry.id   AF-A0A832CP72-F1
#
_cell.length_a   1.000
_cell.length_b   1.000
_cell.length_c   1.000
_cell.angle_alpha   90.00
_cell.angle_beta   90.00
_cell.angle_gamma   90.00
#
_symmetry.space_group_name_H-M   'P 1'
#
loop_
_entity.id
_entity.type
_entity.pdbx_description
1 polymer ?
#
loop_
_entity_poly.entity_id
_entity_poly.type
_entity_poly.pdbx_seq_one_letter_code
_entity_poly.pdbx_strand_id
1 'polypeptide(L)' 'MNTIAVKSSKDKIVVTFDKTKSNMDILLKFIDRLEIEEKAKKIDFSRDILKIAEEIKSKWWQTNKQRFLK' A
#
# COMPACT_ATOMS: atom_id res chain seq x y z
N MET A 1 -3.16 -23.44 -22.00
CA MET A 1 -3.96 -22.22 -22.27
C MET A 1 -3.67 -21.23 -21.16
N ASN A 2 -3.09 -20.08 -21.46
CA ASN A 2 -2.59 -19.15 -20.45
C ASN A 2 -3.74 -18.51 -19.66
N THR A 3 -3.69 -18.65 -18.34
CA THR A 3 -4.66 -18.10 -17.37
C THR A 3 -4.67 -16.57 -17.33
N ILE A 4 -3.59 -15.94 -17.81
CA ILE A 4 -3.36 -14.50 -17.80
C ILE A 4 -2.79 -14.08 -19.16
N ALA A 5 -3.36 -13.06 -19.77
CA ALA A 5 -2.83 -12.41 -20.97
C ALA A 5 -2.53 -10.94 -20.68
N VAL A 6 -1.30 -10.51 -20.96
CA VAL A 6 -0.88 -9.11 -20.79
C VAL A 6 -0.61 -8.54 -22.17
N LYS A 7 -1.30 -7.44 -22.49
CA LYS A 7 -1.02 -6.63 -23.68
C LYS A 7 -0.54 -5.27 -23.23
N SER A 8 0.68 -4.91 -23.60
CA SER A 8 1.24 -3.59 -23.34
C SER A 8 1.21 -2.75 -24.61
N SER A 9 0.71 -1.53 -24.49
CA SER A 9 0.74 -0.48 -25.50
C SER A 9 1.47 0.74 -24.92
N LYS A 10 1.78 1.73 -25.77
CA LYS A 10 2.59 2.89 -25.38
C LYS A 10 2.04 3.65 -24.15
N ASP A 11 0.72 3.67 -24.00
CA ASP A 11 0.04 4.44 -22.95
C ASP A 11 -0.74 3.59 -21.94
N LYS A 12 -0.89 2.28 -22.18
CA LYS A 12 -1.79 1.40 -21.40
C LYS A 12 -1.30 -0.03 -21.34
N ILE A 13 -1.42 -0.63 -20.17
CA ILE A 13 -1.26 -2.08 -19.96
C ILE A 13 -2.66 -2.67 -19.73
N VAL A 14 -3.04 -3.64 -20.54
CA VAL A 14 -4.29 -4.40 -20.41
C VAL A 14 -3.95 -5.80 -19.92
N VAL A 15 -4.43 -6.14 -18.72
CA VAL A 15 -4.31 -7.48 -18.16
C VAL A 15 -5.67 -8.16 -18.22
N THR A 16 -5.74 -9.28 -18.94
CA THR A 16 -6.95 -10.10 -19.08
C THR A 16 -6.78 -11.37 -18.27
N PHE A 17 -7.77 -11.65 -17.42
CA PHE A 17 -7.83 -12.83 -16.57
C PHE A 17 -8.98 -13.72 -17.02
N ASP A 18 -8.72 -15.02 -17.17
CA ASP A 18 -9.79 -15.99 -17.39
C ASP A 18 -10.58 -16.19 -16.09
N LYS A 19 -11.84 -15.75 -16.08
CA LYS A 19 -12.74 -15.81 -14.91
C LYS A 19 -12.93 -17.24 -14.39
N THR A 20 -12.84 -18.25 -15.26
CA THR A 20 -13.06 -19.66 -14.87
C THR A 20 -11.85 -20.29 -14.20
N LYS A 21 -10.68 -19.62 -14.28
CA LYS A 21 -9.39 -20.12 -13.78
C LYS A 21 -8.69 -19.16 -12.83
N SER A 22 -9.33 -18.04 -12.53
CA SER A 22 -8.78 -16.97 -11.68
C SER A 22 -9.60 -16.83 -10.40
N ASN A 23 -8.91 -16.68 -9.28
CA ASN A 23 -9.56 -16.39 -8.01
C ASN A 23 -9.90 -14.88 -7.96
N MET A 24 -11.21 -14.57 -7.98
CA MET A 24 -11.73 -13.20 -7.90
C MET A 24 -11.21 -12.43 -6.68
N ASP A 25 -11.11 -13.06 -5.51
CA ASP A 25 -10.67 -12.38 -4.28
C ASP A 25 -9.21 -11.93 -4.37
N ILE A 26 -8.37 -12.70 -5.06
CA ILE A 26 -6.96 -12.35 -5.29
C ILE A 26 -6.87 -11.19 -6.28
N LEU A 27 -7.71 -11.18 -7.32
CA LEU A 27 -7.75 -10.08 -8.29
C LEU A 27 -8.21 -8.78 -7.66
N LEU A 28 -9.25 -8.82 -6.81
CA LEU A 28 -9.72 -7.64 -6.09
C LEU A 28 -8.63 -7.06 -5.19
N LYS A 29 -7.93 -7.90 -4.42
CA LYS A 29 -6.78 -7.46 -3.61
C LYS A 29 -5.66 -6.83 -4.43
N PHE A 30 -5.42 -7.34 -5.63
CA PHE A 30 -4.42 -6.79 -6.54
C PHE A 30 -4.83 -5.40 -7.05
N ILE A 31 -6.10 -5.21 -7.44
CA ILE A 31 -6.63 -3.90 -7.82
C ILE A 31 -6.57 -2.91 -6.65
N ASP A 32 -6.98 -3.33 -5.46
CA ASP A 32 -6.92 -2.49 -4.25
C ASP A 32 -5.49 -2.02 -3.97
N ARG A 33 -4.50 -2.91 -4.15
CA ARG A 33 -3.09 -2.56 -3.97
C ARG A 33 -2.62 -1.51 -4.98
N LEU A 34 -3.03 -1.62 -6.25
CA LEU A 34 -2.69 -0.65 -7.27
C LEU A 34 -3.31 0.73 -6.98
N GLU A 35 -4.55 0.77 -6.49
CA GLU A 35 -5.17 2.02 -6.06
C GLU A 35 -4.44 2.66 -4.87
N ILE A 36 -4.05 1.83 -3.89
CA ILE A 36 -3.27 2.31 -2.74
C ILE A 36 -1.94 2.88 -3.21
N GLU A 37 -1.25 2.23 -4.15
CA GLU A 37 0.01 2.74 -4.68
C GLU A 37 -0.15 4.02 -5.50
N GLU A 38 -1.24 4.17 -6.24
CA GLU A 38 -1.56 5.43 -6.93
C GLU A 38 -1.84 6.56 -5.93
N LYS A 39 -2.64 6.29 -4.90
CA LYS A 39 -2.96 7.25 -3.83
C LYS A 39 -1.72 7.56 -2.99
N ALA A 40 -0.88 6.58 -2.69
CA ALA A 40 0.39 6.75 -1.97
C ALA A 40 1.45 7.48 -2.80
N LYS A 41 1.43 7.40 -4.14
CA LYS A 41 2.26 8.28 -4.98
C LYS A 41 1.79 9.73 -4.95
N LYS A 42 0.49 9.99 -4.76
CA LYS A 42 -0.07 11.34 -4.58
C LYS A 42 0.14 11.87 -3.17
N ILE A 43 0.17 10.97 -2.18
CA ILE A 43 0.56 11.28 -0.81
C ILE A 43 2.08 11.22 -0.77
N ASP A 44 2.73 12.33 -1.11
CA ASP A 44 4.08 12.57 -0.60
C ASP A 44 3.94 12.53 0.92
N PHE A 45 4.16 11.35 1.52
CA PHE A 45 4.32 11.20 2.96
C PHE A 45 5.62 11.95 3.26
N SER A 46 5.52 13.27 3.29
CA SER A 46 6.65 14.14 3.42
C SER A 46 7.37 13.73 4.69
N ARG A 47 8.68 13.99 4.73
CA ARG A 47 9.49 13.77 5.94
C ARG A 47 8.84 14.39 7.19
N ASP A 48 7.92 15.34 7.01
CA ASP A 48 7.15 15.97 8.09
C ASP A 48 6.18 15.00 8.78
N ILE A 49 5.52 14.08 8.06
CA ILE A 49 4.67 13.06 8.71
C ILE A 49 5.52 12.11 9.57
N LEU A 50 6.71 11.74 9.09
CA LEU A 50 7.64 10.95 9.89
C LEU A 50 8.11 11.73 11.12
N LYS A 51 8.39 13.03 10.97
CA LYS A 51 8.74 13.92 12.08
C LYS A 51 7.62 14.01 13.11
N ILE A 52 6.36 14.15 12.68
CA ILE A 52 5.20 14.15 13.56
C ILE A 52 5.09 12.82 14.31
N ALA A 53 5.28 11.68 13.62
CA ALA A 53 5.26 10.37 14.25
C ALA A 53 6.37 10.21 15.30
N GLU A 54 7.58 10.71 15.03
CA GLU A 54 8.68 10.72 15.99
C GLU A 54 8.40 11.63 17.19
N GLU A 55 7.83 12.82 16.96
CA GLU A 55 7.44 13.74 18.03
C GLU A 55 6.38 13.13 18.95
N ILE A 56 5.38 12.43 18.39
CA ILE A 56 4.35 11.71 19.15
C ILE A 56 5.00 10.61 20.00
N LYS A 57 5.87 9.78 19.40
CA LYS A 57 6.57 8.71 20.13
C LYS A 57 7.45 9.26 21.24
N SER A 58 8.21 10.31 20.96
CA SER A 58 9.11 10.95 21.92
C SER A 58 8.33 11.54 23.10
N LYS A 59 7.26 12.31 22.84
CA LYS A 59 6.38 12.85 23.88
C LYS A 59 5.77 11.75 24.72
N TRP A 60 5.21 10.72 24.08
CA TRP A 60 4.59 9.61 24.81
C TRP A 60 5.61 8.88 25.69
N TRP A 61 6.82 8.62 25.17
CA TRP A 61 7.87 7.95 25.93
C TRP A 61 8.35 8.79 27.12
N GLN A 62 8.56 10.11 26.94
CA GLN A 62 8.94 10.99 28.05
C GLN A 62 7.92 10.96 29.19
N THR A 63 6.62 10.96 28.87
CA THR A 63 5.56 10.92 29.88
C THR A 63 5.42 9.55 30.54
N ASN A 64 5.65 8.47 29.81
CA ASN A 64 5.28 7.13 30.28
C ASN A 64 6.46 6.23 30.70
N LYS A 65 7.72 6.60 30.40
CA LYS A 65 8.89 5.73 30.67
C LYS A 65 9.00 5.26 32.12
N GLN A 66 8.60 6.08 33.09
CA GLN A 66 8.66 5.74 34.51
C GLN A 66 7.76 4.54 34.87
N ARG A 67 6.72 4.28 34.07
CA ARG A 67 5.83 3.13 34.25
C ARG A 67 6.42 1.82 33.72
N PHE A 68 7.42 1.89 32.85
CA PHE A 68 7.96 0.74 32.12
C PHE A 68 9.42 0.40 32.47
N LEU A 69 10.12 1.26 33.21
CA LEU A 69 11.52 1.06 33.65
C LEU A 69 11.62 0.80 35.16
N LYS A 70 10.66 0.05 35.72
CA LYS A 70 10.76 -0.46 37.10
C LYS A 70 11.62 -1.71 37.16
#